data_AF-A0A293MND3-F1
#
_entry.id   AF-A0A293MND3-F1
#
_cell.length_a   1.000
_cell.length_b   1.000
_cell.length_c   1.000
_cell.angle_alpha   90.00
_cell.angle_beta   90.00
_cell.angle_gamma   90.00
#
_symmetry.space_group_name_H-M   'P 1'
#
loop_
_entity.id
_entity.type
_entity.pdbx_description
1 polymer ?
#
loop_
_entity_poly.entity_id
_entity_poly.type
_entity_poly.pdbx_seq_one_letter_code
_entity_poly.pdbx_strand_id
1 'polypeptide(L)'
;MHKDCKHTGGWEHRDVHNMYGMMLPLSTIMRHLLRFDNSLRPFILSRSFFIGSQRYGAGWTGDNMAEWTRRREPWMFGEESTQLIRAAVRMRYAYLPLWYTLFLENERSGVPPMRPLWMEFPADRNGFATDDEYMIGNSLLVHPVTDAGASKVTVYFPGDGGRRSPATQAPNEGEHHHIKAGRGARNVQNFGVAGKDTHCRLPIAAF
;
A
#
# COMPACT_ATOMS: atom_id res chain seq x y z
N MET A 1 9.49 23.49 -17.90
CA MET A 1 10.48 23.78 -18.95
C MET A 1 9.74 23.97 -20.27
N HIS A 2 10.22 24.86 -21.13
CA HIS A 2 9.63 25.02 -22.46
C HIS A 2 9.91 23.78 -23.32
N LYS A 3 8.99 23.49 -24.25
CA LYS A 3 9.04 22.25 -25.06
C LYS A 3 10.25 22.19 -25.99
N ASP A 4 10.75 23.35 -26.41
CA ASP A 4 11.86 23.58 -27.34
C ASP A 4 13.24 23.63 -26.66
N CYS A 5 13.31 23.61 -25.32
CA CYS A 5 14.57 23.50 -24.60
C CYS A 5 15.35 22.26 -25.06
N LYS A 6 16.64 22.41 -25.36
CA LYS A 6 17.51 21.34 -25.83
C LYS A 6 18.21 20.62 -24.68
N HIS A 7 18.20 19.29 -24.72
CA HIS A 7 18.92 18.39 -23.80
C HIS A 7 20.18 17.83 -24.47
N THR A 8 21.00 17.10 -23.71
CA THR A 8 22.19 16.40 -24.24
C THR A 8 21.83 15.54 -25.46
N GLY A 9 22.63 15.63 -26.52
CA GLY A 9 22.38 14.94 -27.79
C GLY A 9 21.41 15.68 -28.74
N GLY A 10 20.98 16.89 -28.41
CA GLY A 10 20.16 17.75 -29.29
C GLY A 10 18.65 17.49 -29.21
N TRP A 11 18.22 16.57 -28.35
CA TRP A 11 16.81 16.25 -28.11
C TRP A 11 16.03 17.44 -27.53
N GLU A 12 14.77 17.59 -27.92
CA GLU A 12 13.90 18.60 -27.32
C GLU A 12 13.28 18.09 -26.02
N HIS A 13 12.94 19.01 -25.12
CA HIS A 13 12.32 18.65 -23.86
C HIS A 13 10.99 17.91 -24.04
N ARG A 14 10.23 18.19 -25.12
CA ARG A 14 9.00 17.46 -25.44
C ARG A 14 9.23 15.95 -25.65
N ASP A 15 10.43 15.57 -26.12
CA ASP A 15 10.76 14.18 -26.44
C ASP A 15 11.09 13.39 -25.16
N VAL A 16 11.61 14.08 -24.13
CA VAL A 16 12.19 13.45 -22.94
C VAL A 16 11.53 13.86 -21.63
N HIS A 17 10.46 14.65 -21.66
CA HIS A 17 9.83 15.27 -20.48
C HIS A 17 9.60 14.28 -19.34
N ASN A 18 8.95 13.15 -19.62
CA ASN A 18 8.62 12.16 -18.60
C ASN A 18 9.85 11.39 -18.08
N MET A 19 10.88 11.19 -18.91
CA MET A 19 12.12 10.52 -18.50
C MET A 19 12.90 11.34 -17.48
N TYR A 20 12.77 12.68 -17.52
CA TYR A 20 13.44 13.58 -16.58
C TYR A 20 13.12 13.22 -15.12
N GLY A 21 11.88 12.83 -14.84
CA GLY A 21 11.45 12.40 -13.51
C GLY A 21 12.21 11.17 -12.97
N MET A 22 12.66 10.27 -13.85
CA MET A 22 13.46 9.10 -13.48
C MET A 22 14.96 9.41 -13.39
N MET A 23 15.48 10.34 -14.20
CA MET A 23 16.92 10.63 -14.25
C MET A 23 17.45 11.25 -12.94
N LEU A 24 16.65 12.07 -12.26
CA LEU A 24 17.03 12.68 -10.97
C LEU A 24 17.28 11.64 -9.86
N PRO A 25 16.34 10.73 -9.52
CA PRO A 25 16.60 9.70 -8.52
C PRO A 25 17.74 8.75 -8.95
N LEU A 26 17.87 8.43 -10.24
CA LEU A 26 19.00 7.65 -10.76
C LEU A 26 20.35 8.31 -10.44
N SER A 27 20.54 9.59 -10.76
CA SER A 27 21.79 10.30 -10.48
C SER A 27 22.12 10.36 -8.98
N THR A 28 21.08 10.50 -8.14
CA THR A 28 21.19 10.53 -6.69
C THR A 28 21.64 9.16 -6.14
N ILE A 29 21.10 8.06 -6.67
CA ILE A 29 21.55 6.70 -6.37
C ILE A 29 23.00 6.51 -6.76
N MET A 30 23.37 6.84 -8.01
CA MET A 30 24.74 6.65 -8.47
C MET A 30 25.73 7.36 -7.55
N ARG A 31 25.41 8.59 -7.12
CA ARG A 31 26.23 9.32 -6.15
C ARG A 31 26.26 8.65 -4.77
N HIS A 32 25.15 8.10 -4.29
CA HIS A 32 25.11 7.34 -3.04
C HIS A 32 26.00 6.10 -3.10
N LEU A 33 25.89 5.29 -4.15
CA LEU A 33 26.69 4.07 -4.32
C LEU A 33 28.19 4.38 -4.33
N LEU A 34 28.59 5.45 -5.04
CA LEU A 34 29.98 5.91 -5.04
C LEU A 34 30.47 6.36 -3.66
N ARG A 35 29.62 7.05 -2.89
CA ARG A 35 29.97 7.55 -1.55
C ARG A 35 30.23 6.42 -0.55
N PHE A 36 29.50 5.32 -0.68
CA PHE A 36 29.54 4.21 0.28
C PHE A 36 30.17 2.95 -0.30
N ASP A 37 30.89 3.05 -1.41
CA ASP A 37 31.50 1.91 -2.12
C ASP A 37 30.52 0.74 -2.29
N ASN A 38 29.27 1.09 -2.64
CA ASN A 38 28.15 0.16 -2.82
C ASN A 38 27.82 -0.73 -1.59
N SER A 39 28.34 -0.40 -0.40
CA SER A 39 28.13 -1.21 0.82
C SER A 39 26.75 -1.03 1.47
N LEU A 40 26.03 0.03 1.14
CA LEU A 40 24.72 0.37 1.70
C LEU A 40 23.66 0.55 0.62
N ARG A 41 22.45 0.03 0.87
CA ARG A 41 21.29 0.25 0.00
C ARG A 41 20.76 1.67 0.17
N PRO A 42 20.52 2.42 -0.93
CA PRO A 42 19.98 3.77 -0.84
C PRO A 42 18.48 3.77 -0.49
N PHE A 43 18.04 4.85 0.15
CA PHE A 43 16.63 5.20 0.26
C PHE A 43 16.41 6.60 -0.31
N ILE A 44 15.70 6.68 -1.44
CA ILE A 44 15.38 7.93 -2.14
C ILE A 44 13.89 7.96 -2.42
N LEU A 45 13.28 9.11 -2.13
CA LEU A 45 11.88 9.39 -2.41
C LEU A 45 11.80 10.39 -3.56
N SER A 46 11.04 10.07 -4.61
CA SER A 46 10.83 10.94 -5.76
C SER A 46 9.35 11.25 -5.97
N ARG A 47 9.04 12.47 -6.40
CA ARG A 47 7.67 12.85 -6.81
C ARG A 47 7.35 12.36 -8.23
N SER A 48 8.32 12.50 -9.12
CA SER A 48 8.17 12.20 -10.54
C SER A 48 8.85 10.87 -10.85
N PHE A 49 8.29 10.14 -11.79
CA PHE A 49 8.72 8.78 -12.11
C PHE A 49 8.35 8.45 -13.55
N PHE A 50 9.00 7.41 -14.08
CA PHE A 50 8.72 6.83 -15.38
C PHE A 50 8.86 5.31 -15.31
N ILE A 51 8.64 4.60 -16.42
CA ILE A 51 8.86 3.15 -16.46
C ILE A 51 10.30 2.81 -16.04
N GLY A 52 10.44 1.92 -15.04
CA GLY A 52 11.74 1.56 -14.48
C GLY A 52 12.15 2.33 -13.22
N SER A 53 11.40 3.38 -12.83
CA SER A 53 11.67 4.12 -11.58
C SER A 53 11.63 3.27 -10.32
N GLN A 54 10.93 2.13 -10.31
CA GLN A 54 10.90 1.19 -9.19
C GLN A 54 12.29 0.66 -8.80
N ARG A 55 13.26 0.70 -9.72
CA ARG A 55 14.66 0.33 -9.45
C ARG A 55 15.39 1.35 -8.58
N TYR A 56 14.83 2.57 -8.46
CA TYR A 56 15.55 3.73 -7.94
C TYR A 56 14.95 4.35 -6.68
N GLY A 57 14.04 3.64 -6.00
CA GLY A 57 13.49 4.06 -4.72
C GLY A 57 11.97 4.11 -4.70
N ALA A 58 11.42 4.99 -3.87
CA ALA A 58 10.00 5.13 -3.64
C ALA A 58 9.40 6.34 -4.37
N GLY A 59 8.13 6.22 -4.77
CA GLY A 59 7.30 7.33 -5.23
C GLY A 59 6.30 7.77 -4.16
N TRP A 60 5.86 9.03 -4.21
CA TRP A 60 4.66 9.48 -3.48
C TRP A 60 3.78 10.35 -4.38
N THR A 61 2.50 10.48 -4.05
CA THR A 61 1.46 11.08 -4.89
C THR A 61 1.47 12.61 -4.96
N GLY A 62 2.53 13.27 -4.50
CA GLY A 62 2.62 14.72 -4.54
C GLY A 62 1.76 15.44 -3.50
N ASP A 63 1.46 16.70 -3.79
CA ASP A 63 0.69 17.58 -2.92
C ASP A 63 -0.80 17.23 -3.05
N ASN A 64 -1.29 16.34 -2.17
CA ASN A 64 -2.62 15.74 -2.25
C ASN A 64 -3.77 16.69 -1.87
N MET A 65 -3.51 17.65 -0.98
CA MET A 65 -4.41 18.75 -0.64
C MET A 65 -3.59 20.03 -0.51
N ALA A 66 -3.97 21.09 -1.21
CA ALA A 66 -3.26 22.37 -1.23
C ALA A 66 -3.81 23.33 -0.17
N GLU A 67 -3.66 22.99 1.11
CA GLU A 67 -4.08 23.83 2.24
C GLU A 67 -2.90 24.19 3.15
N TRP A 68 -2.93 25.39 3.73
CA TRP A 68 -1.96 25.80 4.75
C TRP A 68 -2.15 24.97 6.02
N THR A 69 -1.28 23.98 6.24
CA THR A 69 -1.41 23.09 7.40
C THR A 69 -0.71 23.66 8.63
N ARG A 70 -1.44 23.73 9.76
CA ARG A 70 -0.82 23.91 11.09
C ARG A 70 0.03 22.67 11.46
N ARG A 71 0.88 22.81 12.48
CA ARG A 71 1.58 21.66 13.08
C ARG A 71 0.59 20.56 13.46
N ARG A 72 0.94 19.33 13.10
CA ARG A 72 0.05 18.15 13.14
C ARG A 72 0.80 16.87 13.50
N GLU A 73 1.87 17.00 14.28
CA GLU A 73 2.53 15.82 14.84
C GLU A 73 1.52 15.01 15.68
N PRO A 74 1.61 13.67 15.72
CA PRO A 74 0.56 12.82 16.32
C PRO A 74 0.12 13.17 17.75
N TRP A 75 1.04 13.70 18.56
CA TRP A 75 0.79 14.09 19.96
C TRP A 75 0.04 15.43 20.12
N MET A 76 -0.24 16.14 19.03
CA MET A 76 -0.91 17.44 19.05
C MET A 76 -2.44 17.31 19.16
N PHE A 77 -3.01 16.10 18.98
CA PHE A 77 -4.46 15.86 18.85
C PHE A 77 -5.14 15.35 20.12
N GLY A 78 -4.52 15.55 21.30
CA GLY A 78 -5.01 15.04 22.58
C GLY A 78 -4.70 13.55 22.80
N GLU A 79 -4.91 13.08 24.04
CA GLU A 79 -4.46 11.74 24.46
C GLU A 79 -5.22 10.61 23.74
N GLU A 80 -6.52 10.75 23.53
CA GLU A 80 -7.33 9.74 22.82
C GLU A 80 -6.79 9.49 21.41
N SER A 81 -6.70 10.53 20.58
CA SER A 81 -6.14 10.45 19.21
C SER A 81 -4.70 9.93 19.22
N THR A 82 -3.89 10.39 20.17
CA THR A 82 -2.49 9.95 20.28
C THR A 82 -2.41 8.45 20.56
N GLN A 83 -3.27 7.90 21.42
CA GLN A 83 -3.34 6.46 21.69
C GLN A 83 -3.76 5.67 20.45
N LEU A 84 -4.73 6.17 19.69
CA LEU A 84 -5.17 5.55 18.43
C LEU A 84 -4.05 5.50 17.40
N ILE A 85 -3.39 6.65 17.16
CA ILE A 85 -2.26 6.74 16.22
C ILE A 85 -1.10 5.84 16.68
N ARG A 86 -0.79 5.85 17.98
CA ARG A 86 0.26 4.98 18.56
C ARG A 86 -0.04 3.51 18.35
N ALA A 87 -1.28 3.09 18.51
CA ALA A 87 -1.69 1.70 18.28
C ALA A 87 -1.58 1.31 16.80
N ALA A 88 -1.99 2.17 15.87
CA ALA A 88 -1.80 1.96 14.43
C ALA A 88 -0.30 1.86 14.05
N VAL A 89 0.54 2.76 14.59
CA VAL A 89 2.00 2.72 14.40
C VAL A 89 2.57 1.41 14.95
N ARG A 90 2.22 1.01 16.18
CA ARG A 90 2.69 -0.27 16.76
C ARG A 90 2.31 -1.46 15.90
N MET A 91 1.10 -1.46 15.34
CA MET A 91 0.66 -2.51 14.43
C MET A 91 1.51 -2.56 13.16
N ARG A 92 1.76 -1.41 12.52
CA ARG A 92 2.67 -1.34 11.37
C ARG A 92 4.05 -1.90 11.69
N TYR A 93 4.59 -1.59 12.87
CA TYR A 93 5.88 -2.12 13.32
C TYR A 93 5.85 -3.63 13.57
N ALA A 94 4.76 -4.16 14.13
CA ALA A 94 4.57 -5.60 14.32
C ALA A 94 4.56 -6.37 12.98
N TYR A 95 4.03 -5.77 11.92
CA TYR A 95 4.02 -6.35 10.57
C TYR A 95 5.27 -6.06 9.73
N LEU A 96 6.32 -5.42 10.26
CA LEU A 96 7.55 -5.17 9.49
C LEU A 96 8.16 -6.45 8.87
N PRO A 97 8.17 -7.62 9.54
CA PRO A 97 8.66 -8.85 8.93
C PRO A 97 7.85 -9.25 7.68
N LEU A 98 6.52 -9.12 7.72
CA LEU A 98 5.67 -9.37 6.56
C LEU A 98 5.99 -8.41 5.42
N TRP A 99 6.02 -7.10 5.71
CA TRP A 99 6.35 -6.09 4.70
C TRP A 99 7.71 -6.34 4.04
N TYR A 100 8.73 -6.65 4.85
CA TYR A 100 10.07 -6.89 4.34
C TYR A 100 10.14 -8.14 3.44
N THR A 101 9.42 -9.21 3.80
CA THR A 101 9.27 -10.40 2.95
C THR A 101 8.57 -10.09 1.63
N LEU A 102 7.51 -9.29 1.65
CA LEU A 102 6.81 -8.89 0.42
C LEU A 102 7.65 -7.99 -0.48
N PHE A 103 8.49 -7.11 0.09
CA PHE A 103 9.46 -6.34 -0.71
C PHE A 103 10.57 -7.22 -1.31
N LEU A 104 10.96 -8.31 -0.64
CA LEU A 104 11.88 -9.31 -1.21
C LEU A 104 11.21 -10.08 -2.37
N GLU A 105 9.93 -10.46 -2.23
CA GLU A 105 9.17 -11.06 -3.33
C GLU A 105 9.07 -10.11 -4.52
N ASN A 106 8.72 -8.84 -4.25
CA ASN A 106 8.63 -7.80 -5.28
C ASN A 106 9.94 -7.62 -6.05
N GLU A 107 11.08 -7.64 -5.37
CA GLU A 107 12.40 -7.54 -6.01
C GLU A 107 12.69 -8.73 -6.93
N ARG A 108 12.27 -9.94 -6.56
CA ARG A 108 12.53 -11.17 -7.31
C ARG A 108 11.59 -11.43 -8.48
N SER A 109 10.29 -11.11 -8.33
CA SER A 109 9.24 -11.48 -9.29
C SER A 109 8.48 -10.29 -9.87
N GLY A 110 8.63 -9.09 -9.31
CA GLY A 110 7.86 -7.91 -9.68
C GLY A 110 6.44 -7.86 -9.10
N VAL A 111 6.01 -8.87 -8.34
CA VAL A 111 4.66 -8.89 -7.72
C VAL A 111 4.56 -7.80 -6.66
N PRO A 112 3.55 -6.91 -6.67
CA PRO A 112 3.48 -5.80 -5.72
C PRO A 112 3.11 -6.26 -4.30
N PRO A 113 3.62 -5.60 -3.24
CA PRO A 113 3.24 -5.90 -1.86
C PRO A 113 1.77 -5.61 -1.54
N MET A 114 1.21 -4.53 -2.10
CA MET A 114 -0.21 -4.18 -2.02
C MET A 114 -0.88 -4.56 -3.33
N ARG A 115 -1.97 -5.32 -3.27
CA ARG A 115 -2.58 -5.97 -4.44
C ARG A 115 -4.08 -5.68 -4.47
N PRO A 116 -4.65 -5.27 -5.62
CA PRO A 116 -6.10 -5.16 -5.77
C PRO A 116 -6.72 -6.56 -5.73
N LEU A 117 -8.00 -6.67 -5.37
CA LEU A 117 -8.66 -7.97 -5.18
C LEU A 117 -8.60 -8.85 -6.45
N TRP A 118 -8.86 -8.26 -7.62
CA TRP A 118 -8.84 -8.99 -8.91
C TRP A 118 -7.49 -9.65 -9.24
N MET A 119 -6.37 -9.16 -8.69
CA MET A 119 -5.05 -9.77 -8.90
C MET A 119 -4.92 -11.10 -8.14
N GLU A 120 -5.45 -11.16 -6.92
CA GLU A 120 -5.45 -12.37 -6.10
C GLU A 120 -6.59 -13.33 -6.49
N PHE A 121 -7.75 -12.77 -6.83
CA PHE A 121 -9.00 -13.48 -7.12
C PHE A 121 -9.48 -13.19 -8.56
N PRO A 122 -8.74 -13.62 -9.60
CA PRO A 122 -9.07 -13.29 -11.00
C PRO A 122 -10.33 -13.98 -11.54
N ALA A 123 -10.82 -15.02 -10.84
CA ALA A 123 -12.08 -15.70 -11.19
C ALA A 123 -13.31 -14.92 -10.72
N ASP A 124 -13.15 -14.11 -9.67
CA ASP A 124 -14.23 -13.38 -9.02
C ASP A 124 -14.41 -12.00 -9.65
N ARG A 125 -15.35 -11.93 -10.60
CA ARG A 125 -15.63 -10.71 -11.36
C ARG A 125 -16.24 -9.59 -10.52
N ASN A 126 -16.81 -9.90 -9.36
CA ASN A 126 -17.46 -8.90 -8.51
C ASN A 126 -16.42 -7.94 -7.90
N GLY A 127 -15.23 -8.45 -7.60
CA GLY A 127 -14.12 -7.65 -7.03
C GLY A 127 -13.31 -6.83 -8.05
N PHE A 128 -13.70 -6.81 -9.33
CA PHE A 128 -12.92 -6.13 -10.38
C PHE A 128 -12.97 -4.61 -10.28
N ALA A 129 -14.09 -4.07 -9.80
CA ALA A 129 -14.29 -2.63 -9.66
C ALA A 129 -13.93 -2.09 -8.28
N THR A 130 -13.56 -2.96 -7.33
CA THR A 130 -13.23 -2.56 -5.95
C THR A 130 -11.92 -1.78 -5.91
N ASP A 131 -11.97 -0.57 -5.35
CA ASP A 131 -10.82 0.36 -5.23
C ASP A 131 -10.62 0.92 -3.81
N ASP A 132 -11.49 0.56 -2.86
CA ASP A 132 -11.44 0.91 -1.44
C ASP A 132 -10.96 -0.24 -0.52
N GLU A 133 -10.77 -1.43 -1.09
CA GLU A 133 -10.23 -2.62 -0.44
C GLU A 133 -9.01 -3.17 -1.18
N TYR A 134 -8.06 -3.70 -0.42
CA TYR A 134 -6.86 -4.29 -1.01
C TYR A 134 -6.26 -5.38 -0.12
N MET A 135 -5.47 -6.24 -0.75
CA MET A 135 -4.67 -7.27 -0.09
C MET A 135 -3.26 -6.75 0.20
N ILE A 136 -2.69 -7.16 1.33
CA ILE A 136 -1.26 -7.09 1.61
C ILE A 136 -0.70 -8.51 1.45
N GLY A 137 0.07 -8.70 0.38
CA GLY A 137 0.46 -10.02 -0.09
C GLY A 137 -0.77 -10.86 -0.41
N ASN A 138 -0.72 -12.14 -0.02
CA ASN A 138 -1.84 -13.09 -0.10
C ASN A 138 -2.50 -13.35 1.27
N SER A 139 -2.16 -12.55 2.29
CA SER A 139 -2.35 -12.92 3.69
C SER A 139 -3.30 -12.01 4.47
N LEU A 140 -3.45 -10.75 4.07
CA LEU A 140 -4.19 -9.75 4.85
C LEU A 140 -5.09 -8.92 3.95
N LEU A 141 -6.40 -8.97 4.19
CA LEU A 141 -7.37 -8.07 3.57
C LEU A 141 -7.47 -6.78 4.39
N VAL A 142 -7.50 -5.64 3.72
CA VAL A 142 -7.57 -4.31 4.33
C VAL A 142 -8.69 -3.50 3.68
N HIS A 143 -9.60 -3.00 4.51
CA HIS A 143 -10.60 -1.99 4.15
C HIS A 143 -10.52 -0.85 5.18
N PRO A 144 -9.87 0.28 4.84
CA PRO A 144 -9.78 1.42 5.73
C PRO A 144 -11.12 2.16 5.84
N VAL A 145 -11.38 2.77 7.00
CA VAL A 145 -12.49 3.70 7.23
C VAL A 145 -12.08 5.08 6.73
N THR A 146 -12.71 5.52 5.65
CA THR A 146 -12.38 6.78 4.96
C THR A 146 -13.44 7.88 5.15
N ASP A 147 -14.61 7.53 5.70
CA ASP A 147 -15.73 8.46 5.93
C ASP A 147 -15.78 8.99 7.37
N ALA A 148 -15.94 10.31 7.50
CA ALA A 148 -16.07 10.96 8.81
C ALA A 148 -17.34 10.50 9.55
N GLY A 149 -17.18 10.08 10.81
CA GLY A 149 -18.29 9.64 11.66
C GLY A 149 -18.78 8.21 11.41
N ALA A 150 -18.16 7.48 10.48
CA ALA A 150 -18.48 6.09 10.23
C ALA A 150 -18.27 5.21 11.48
N SER A 151 -19.23 4.34 11.74
CA SER A 151 -19.18 3.34 12.84
C SER A 151 -19.29 1.90 12.33
N LYS A 152 -19.42 1.75 11.01
CA LYS A 152 -19.48 0.48 10.29
C LYS A 152 -18.83 0.68 8.92
N VAL A 153 -18.24 -0.38 8.41
CA VAL A 153 -17.71 -0.48 7.05
C VAL A 153 -18.25 -1.77 6.43
N THR A 154 -18.52 -1.75 5.13
CA THR A 154 -19.04 -2.91 4.40
C THR A 154 -17.89 -3.55 3.65
N VAL A 155 -17.48 -4.75 4.07
CA VAL A 155 -16.30 -5.43 3.51
C VAL A 155 -16.72 -6.54 2.57
N TYR A 156 -16.15 -6.56 1.37
CA TYR A 156 -16.29 -7.64 0.41
C TYR A 156 -15.30 -8.76 0.71
N PHE A 157 -15.80 -9.99 0.75
CA PHE A 157 -14.97 -11.18 0.98
C PHE A 157 -14.83 -11.95 -0.32
N PRO A 158 -13.71 -11.81 -1.06
CA PRO A 158 -13.56 -12.45 -2.36
C PRO A 158 -13.39 -13.98 -2.23
N GLY A 159 -13.86 -14.74 -3.23
CA GLY A 159 -13.74 -16.21 -3.27
C GLY A 159 -14.95 -16.93 -3.84
N ASP A 160 -14.77 -18.18 -4.29
CA ASP A 160 -15.79 -18.98 -5.02
C ASP A 160 -16.89 -19.58 -4.10
N GLY A 161 -17.22 -18.94 -2.98
CA GLY A 161 -18.22 -19.45 -2.02
C GLY A 161 -17.80 -20.79 -1.38
N GLY A 162 -16.49 -21.05 -1.30
CA GLY A 162 -15.89 -22.35 -1.03
C GLY A 162 -15.60 -22.61 0.45
N ARG A 163 -16.62 -23.09 1.18
CA ARG A 163 -16.54 -23.82 2.47
C ARG A 163 -15.89 -23.08 3.68
N ARG A 164 -16.78 -22.74 4.61
CA ARG A 164 -16.57 -22.38 6.02
C ARG A 164 -15.38 -23.12 6.68
N SER A 165 -14.43 -22.38 7.25
CA SER A 165 -13.55 -22.91 8.30
C SER A 165 -14.38 -23.10 9.58
N PRO A 166 -14.53 -24.33 10.13
CA PRO A 166 -15.47 -24.60 11.23
C PRO A 166 -15.11 -23.94 12.58
N ALA A 167 -13.98 -23.25 12.68
CA ALA A 167 -13.39 -22.82 13.96
C ALA A 167 -13.42 -21.30 14.21
N THR A 168 -13.94 -20.49 13.27
CA THR A 168 -13.94 -19.04 13.40
C THR A 168 -15.22 -18.47 12.80
N GLN A 169 -15.75 -17.38 13.36
CA GLN A 169 -16.85 -16.58 12.82
C GLN A 169 -16.45 -15.88 11.51
N ALA A 170 -15.93 -16.63 10.53
CA ALA A 170 -15.52 -16.10 9.25
C ALA A 170 -16.77 -15.76 8.41
N PRO A 171 -16.83 -14.56 7.81
CA PRO A 171 -17.87 -14.15 6.87
C PRO A 171 -17.87 -15.04 5.63
N ASN A 172 -19.02 -15.12 4.96
CA ASN A 172 -19.17 -15.87 3.73
C ASN A 172 -18.40 -15.21 2.59
N GLU A 173 -17.67 -16.01 1.82
CA GLU A 173 -17.03 -15.59 0.56
C GLU A 173 -18.08 -15.28 -0.51
N GLY A 174 -17.78 -14.34 -1.40
CA GLY A 174 -18.68 -13.80 -2.41
C GLY A 174 -19.72 -12.80 -1.88
N GLU A 175 -19.69 -12.46 -0.59
CA GLU A 175 -20.68 -11.59 0.05
C GLU A 175 -20.05 -10.35 0.70
N HIS A 176 -20.88 -9.32 0.86
CA HIS A 176 -20.55 -8.13 1.63
C HIS A 176 -20.99 -8.29 3.09
N HIS A 177 -20.09 -8.00 4.02
CA HIS A 177 -20.38 -8.08 5.47
C HIS A 177 -20.15 -6.73 6.15
N HIS A 178 -21.11 -6.34 7.01
CA HIS A 178 -20.98 -5.11 7.79
C HIS A 178 -20.12 -5.35 9.03
N ILE A 179 -18.89 -4.84 9.01
CA ILE A 179 -17.97 -4.89 10.13
C ILE A 179 -18.09 -3.60 10.94
N LYS A 180 -18.17 -3.73 12.26
CA LYS A 180 -18.19 -2.57 13.17
C LYS A 180 -16.83 -1.89 13.16
N ALA A 181 -16.79 -0.62 12.77
CA ALA A 181 -15.62 0.23 12.96
C ALA A 181 -15.57 0.62 14.45
N GLY A 182 -14.60 0.10 15.17
CA GLY A 182 -14.40 0.43 16.58
C GLY A 182 -13.77 1.83 16.71
N ARG A 183 -14.10 2.56 17.76
CA ARG A 183 -13.28 3.70 18.21
C ARG A 183 -11.99 3.14 18.81
N GLY A 184 -10.99 2.88 17.97
CA GLY A 184 -9.84 2.08 18.38
C GLY A 184 -9.17 1.33 17.24
N ALA A 185 -7.84 1.43 17.12
CA ALA A 185 -7.00 0.49 16.34
C ALA A 185 -6.99 -0.95 16.94
N ARG A 186 -8.06 -1.35 17.63
CA ARG A 186 -8.30 -2.67 18.24
C ARG A 186 -9.08 -3.62 17.35
N ASN A 187 -9.54 -3.19 16.18
CA ASN A 187 -10.33 -4.03 15.27
C ASN A 187 -9.48 -4.62 14.14
N VAL A 188 -8.37 -5.30 14.50
CA VAL A 188 -7.88 -6.39 13.64
C VAL A 188 -8.80 -7.56 13.91
N GLN A 189 -9.84 -7.71 13.11
CA GLN A 189 -10.71 -8.88 13.21
C GLN A 189 -10.09 -9.96 12.33
N ASN A 190 -9.56 -11.03 12.93
CA ASN A 190 -9.00 -12.11 12.15
C ASN A 190 -10.12 -12.90 11.46
N PHE A 191 -10.36 -12.62 10.18
CA PHE A 191 -11.28 -13.41 9.37
C PHE A 191 -10.52 -14.09 8.24
N GLY A 192 -10.58 -15.41 8.20
CA GLY A 192 -9.94 -16.18 7.13
C GLY A 192 -10.73 -16.04 5.84
N VAL A 193 -10.04 -15.70 4.76
CA VAL A 193 -10.54 -15.82 3.38
C VAL A 193 -9.65 -16.85 2.68
N ALA A 194 -10.21 -17.82 1.98
CA ALA A 194 -9.39 -18.85 1.35
C ALA A 194 -8.56 -18.27 0.20
N GLY A 195 -7.26 -18.12 0.41
CA GLY A 195 -6.30 -17.95 -0.68
C GLY A 195 -6.10 -19.26 -1.46
N LYS A 196 -5.50 -19.18 -2.66
CA LYS A 196 -5.26 -20.31 -3.60
C LYS A 196 -4.61 -21.56 -2.98
N ASP A 197 -3.97 -21.42 -1.83
CA ASP A 197 -3.48 -22.53 -1.01
C ASP A 197 -4.43 -22.71 0.20
N THR A 198 -5.20 -23.78 0.18
CA THR A 198 -6.37 -24.11 1.04
C THR A 198 -6.11 -24.25 2.56
N HIS A 199 -5.07 -23.61 3.10
CA HIS A 199 -4.70 -23.69 4.52
C HIS A 199 -4.39 -22.36 5.21
N CYS A 200 -4.49 -21.20 4.54
CA CYS A 200 -4.16 -19.92 5.16
C CYS A 200 -5.37 -19.26 5.86
N ARG A 201 -5.32 -19.16 7.19
CA ARG A 201 -6.23 -18.32 7.97
C ARG A 201 -5.79 -16.86 7.83
N LEU A 202 -6.51 -16.06 7.03
CA LEU A 202 -6.22 -14.65 6.90
C LEU A 202 -6.60 -13.87 8.18
N PRO A 203 -5.77 -12.94 8.63
CA PRO A 203 -6.22 -11.81 9.42
C PRO A 203 -6.94 -10.75 8.54
N ILE A 204 -7.87 -9.95 9.10
CA ILE A 204 -8.26 -8.65 8.52
C ILE A 204 -7.76 -7.56 9.44
N ALA A 205 -7.15 -6.54 8.86
CA ALA A 205 -6.92 -5.29 9.55
C ALA A 205 -7.89 -4.23 8.98
N ALA A 206 -8.95 -3.93 9.74
CA ALA A 206 -9.77 -2.75 9.48
C ALA A 206 -9.14 -1.57 10.24
N PHE A 207 -8.76 -0.53 9.51
CA PHE A 207 -8.11 0.67 10.05
C PHE A 207 -9.06 1.87 10.02
#